data_AF-A0A5C7PER5-F1
#
_entry.id   AF-A0A5C7PER5-F1
#
_cell.length_a   1.000
_cell.length_b   1.000
_cell.length_c   1.000
_cell.angle_alpha   90.00
_cell.angle_beta   90.00
_cell.angle_gamma   90.00
#
_symmetry.space_group_name_H-M   'P 1'
#
loop_
_entity.id
_entity.type
_entity.pdbx_description
1 polymer ?
#
loop_
_entity_poly.entity_id
_entity_poly.type
_entity_poly.pdbx_seq_one_letter_code
_entity_poly.pdbx_strand_id
1 'polypeptide(L)'
;MTATLTVTHKAIGAEVRRHDYEVLVDGEPVGSVAMNDTFTATVEAGEHTLALRDGKKSSKPEAFTAADGDVVAYRCTGKRALPLFLASFVDPKLALVLVRE
;
A
#
# COMPACT_ATOMS: atom_id res chain seq x y z
N MET A 1 20.29 11.35 3.16
CA MET A 1 20.25 10.20 4.09
C MET A 1 19.00 9.46 3.72
N THR A 2 19.09 8.21 3.31
CA THR A 2 18.02 7.53 2.56
C THR A 2 17.65 6.21 3.21
N ALA A 3 16.36 5.90 3.16
CA ALA A 3 15.79 4.64 3.61
C ALA A 3 15.18 3.88 2.43
N THR A 4 14.94 2.60 2.62
CA THR A 4 14.29 1.73 1.64
C THR A 4 12.86 1.48 2.05
N LEU A 5 11.91 1.89 1.21
CA LEU A 5 10.50 1.54 1.33
C LEU A 5 10.23 0.31 0.49
N THR A 6 9.66 -0.73 1.11
CA THR A 6 9.23 -1.96 0.42
C THR A 6 7.73 -2.12 0.56
N VAL A 7 7.01 -2.22 -0.56
CA VAL A 7 5.56 -2.44 -0.59
C VAL A 7 5.29 -3.76 -1.30
N THR A 8 4.81 -4.76 -0.58
CA THR A 8 4.46 -6.07 -1.13
C THR A 8 2.96 -6.18 -1.30
N HIS A 9 2.50 -6.45 -2.51
CA HIS A 9 1.10 -6.71 -2.79
C HIS A 9 0.83 -8.20 -2.68
N LYS A 10 0.19 -8.64 -1.59
CA LYS A 10 -0.13 -10.05 -1.37
C LYS A 10 -1.63 -10.27 -1.18
N ALA A 11 -2.19 -11.10 -2.05
CA ALA A 11 -3.56 -11.55 -1.97
C ALA A 11 -3.74 -12.56 -0.82
N ILE A 12 -4.78 -12.37 0.02
CA ILE A 12 -5.20 -13.38 1.00
C ILE A 12 -6.53 -13.97 0.50
N GLY A 13 -6.44 -15.00 -0.35
CA GLY A 13 -7.59 -15.76 -0.87
C GLY A 13 -8.05 -15.35 -2.26
N ALA A 14 -9.35 -15.54 -2.56
CA ALA A 14 -9.94 -15.22 -3.86
C ALA A 14 -10.15 -13.72 -4.02
N GLU A 15 -9.14 -13.04 -4.55
CA GLU A 15 -9.19 -11.62 -4.83
C GLU A 15 -9.82 -11.35 -6.21
N VAL A 16 -10.92 -10.60 -6.20
CA VAL A 16 -11.77 -10.37 -7.39
C VAL A 16 -11.22 -9.28 -8.30
N ARG A 17 -10.31 -8.41 -7.80
CA ARG A 17 -9.74 -7.29 -8.55
C ARG A 17 -8.23 -7.34 -8.48
N ARG A 18 -7.58 -7.57 -9.62
CA ARG A 18 -6.14 -7.80 -9.77
C ARG A 18 -5.42 -6.60 -10.41
N HIS A 19 -5.92 -5.40 -10.16
CA HIS A 19 -5.32 -4.19 -10.73
C HIS A 19 -4.05 -3.84 -9.97
N ASP A 20 -3.09 -3.24 -10.68
CA ASP A 20 -1.88 -2.71 -10.09
C ASP A 20 -2.25 -1.55 -9.16
N TYR A 21 -1.61 -1.50 -8.01
CA TYR A 21 -1.78 -0.41 -7.06
C TYR A 21 -0.67 0.59 -7.22
N GLU A 22 -1.04 1.85 -7.40
CA GLU A 22 -0.10 2.94 -7.45
C GLU A 22 0.30 3.32 -6.02
N VAL A 23 1.61 3.36 -5.78
CA VAL A 23 2.21 3.67 -4.50
C VAL A 23 2.45 5.17 -4.43
N LEU A 24 1.86 5.81 -3.42
CA LEU A 24 1.97 7.24 -3.17
C LEU A 24 2.78 7.46 -1.90
N VAL A 25 3.88 8.20 -2.00
CA VAL A 25 4.66 8.68 -0.85
C VAL A 25 4.46 10.19 -0.77
N ASP A 26 3.99 10.68 0.38
CA ASP A 26 3.66 12.10 0.62
C ASP A 26 2.66 12.69 -0.39
N GLY A 27 1.83 11.82 -0.97
CA GLY A 27 0.85 12.19 -1.99
C GLY A 27 1.39 12.17 -3.42
N GLU A 28 2.68 11.90 -3.62
CA GLU A 28 3.30 11.79 -4.94
C GLU A 28 3.41 10.33 -5.40
N PRO A 29 3.05 10.02 -6.66
CA PRO A 29 3.15 8.66 -7.18
C PRO A 29 4.61 8.31 -7.43
N VAL A 30 5.12 7.33 -6.67
CA VAL A 30 6.51 6.85 -6.78
C VAL A 30 6.65 5.59 -7.63
N GLY A 31 5.54 4.90 -7.89
CA GLY A 31 5.51 3.70 -8.71
C GLY A 31 4.22 2.91 -8.58
N SER A 32 4.24 1.67 -9.04
CA SER A 32 3.10 0.76 -8.96
C SER A 32 3.55 -0.64 -8.57
N VAL A 33 2.70 -1.36 -7.85
CA VAL A 33 2.92 -2.75 -7.43
C VAL A 33 1.83 -3.67 -7.98
N ALA A 34 2.25 -4.65 -8.76
CA ALA A 34 1.37 -5.68 -9.32
C ALA A 34 1.02 -6.74 -8.25
N MET A 35 -0.03 -7.52 -8.49
CA MET A 35 -0.46 -8.56 -7.54
C MET A 35 0.61 -9.66 -7.38
N ASN A 36 0.91 -10.03 -6.12
CA ASN A 36 1.98 -10.94 -5.71
C ASN A 36 3.39 -10.46 -6.04
N ASP A 37 3.55 -9.16 -6.26
CA ASP A 37 4.84 -8.54 -6.51
C ASP A 37 5.27 -7.64 -5.34
N THR A 38 6.55 -7.29 -5.33
CA THR A 38 7.14 -6.39 -4.35
C THR A 38 7.74 -5.20 -5.08
N PHE A 39 7.26 -4.01 -4.72
CA PHE A 39 7.83 -2.75 -5.16
C PHE A 39 8.80 -2.22 -4.11
N THR A 40 9.94 -1.71 -4.57
CA THR A 40 10.95 -1.09 -3.71
C THR A 40 11.27 0.31 -4.21
N ALA A 41 11.24 1.28 -3.30
CA ALA A 41 11.62 2.66 -3.58
C ALA A 41 12.59 3.18 -2.53
N THR A 42 13.44 4.12 -2.93
CA THR A 42 14.27 4.90 -2.01
C THR A 42 13.48 6.12 -1.57
N VAL A 43 13.40 6.33 -0.26
CA VAL A 43 12.78 7.52 0.35
C VAL A 43 13.82 8.24 1.20
N GLU A 44 13.65 9.54 1.42
CA GLU A 44 14.51 10.26 2.36
C GLU A 44 14.28 9.76 3.79
N ALA A 45 15.25 10.00 4.67
CA ALA A 45 15.08 9.78 6.10
C ALA A 45 14.21 10.91 6.69
N GLY A 46 13.17 10.56 7.43
CA GLY A 46 12.22 11.53 7.96
C GLY A 46 10.83 10.97 8.22
N GLU A 47 9.89 11.87 8.46
CA GLU A 47 8.47 11.55 8.54
C GLU A 47 7.86 11.58 7.14
N HIS A 48 7.24 10.46 6.77
CA HIS A 48 6.61 10.27 5.48
C HIS A 48 5.21 9.70 5.65
N THR A 49 4.41 9.80 4.60
CA THR A 49 3.08 9.20 4.52
C THR A 49 2.98 8.28 3.32
N LEU A 50 2.51 7.06 3.55
CA LEU A 50 2.28 6.07 2.52
C LEU A 50 0.80 5.91 2.23
N ALA A 51 0.41 5.96 0.97
CA ALA A 51 -0.93 5.63 0.51
C ALA A 51 -0.88 4.79 -0.76
N LEU A 52 -1.98 4.09 -1.04
CA LEU A 52 -2.17 3.31 -2.26
C LEU A 52 -3.34 3.86 -3.03
N ARG A 53 -3.26 3.82 -4.37
CA ARG A 53 -4.33 4.24 -5.26
C ARG A 53 -4.66 3.15 -6.28
N ASP A 54 -5.95 2.89 -6.42
CA ASP A 54 -6.57 2.06 -7.46
C ASP A 54 -7.60 2.93 -8.21
N GLY A 55 -7.14 3.61 -9.26
CA GLY A 55 -7.94 4.56 -10.03
C GLY A 55 -8.51 5.70 -9.18
N LYS A 56 -9.84 5.70 -8.96
CA LYS A 56 -10.53 6.71 -8.14
C LYS A 56 -10.55 6.41 -6.64
N LYS A 57 -10.03 5.25 -6.22
CA LYS A 57 -10.01 4.82 -4.82
C LYS A 57 -8.61 4.98 -4.27
N SER A 58 -8.49 5.47 -3.05
CA SER A 58 -7.24 5.50 -2.32
C SER A 58 -7.39 4.85 -0.95
N SER A 59 -6.32 4.25 -0.45
CA SER A 59 -6.24 3.84 0.95
C SER A 59 -6.21 5.07 1.87
N LYS A 60 -6.36 4.83 3.18
CA LYS A 60 -6.01 5.83 4.18
C LYS A 60 -4.47 6.05 4.14
N PRO A 61 -3.99 7.30 4.21
CA PRO A 61 -2.56 7.56 4.37
C PRO A 61 -2.10 7.05 5.73
N GLU A 62 -0.99 6.32 5.73
CA GLU A 62 -0.33 5.78 6.92
C GLU A 62 1.00 6.50 7.12
N ALA A 63 1.14 7.18 8.26
CA ALA A 63 2.37 7.88 8.60
C ALA A 63 3.43 6.86 9.04
N PHE A 64 4.64 7.04 8.54
CA PHE A 64 5.79 6.23 8.90
C PHE A 64 7.02 7.10 9.05
N THR A 65 7.90 6.71 9.97
CA THR A 65 9.20 7.33 10.13
C THR A 65 10.23 6.42 9.51
N ALA A 66 11.04 6.96 8.60
CA ALA A 66 12.13 6.26 7.96
C ALA A 66 13.45 6.77 8.56
N ALA A 67 14.21 5.88 9.22
CA ALA A 67 15.55 6.22 9.68
C ALA A 67 16.58 6.03 8.56
N ASP A 68 17.74 6.68 8.66
CA ASP A 68 18.80 6.54 7.66
C ASP A 68 19.28 5.07 7.56
N GLY A 69 19.27 4.52 6.34
CA GLY A 69 19.58 3.11 6.09
C GLY A 69 18.51 2.10 6.54
N ASP A 70 17.35 2.57 7.02
CA ASP A 70 16.27 1.69 7.49
C ASP A 70 15.51 1.06 6.31
N VAL A 71 14.89 -0.09 6.58
CA VAL A 71 14.02 -0.78 5.63
C VAL A 71 12.62 -0.82 6.21
N VAL A 72 11.75 0.04 5.67
CA VAL A 72 10.35 0.10 6.07
C VAL A 72 9.54 -0.77 5.12
N ALA A 73 8.99 -1.88 5.64
CA ALA A 73 8.21 -2.82 4.87
C ALA A 73 6.71 -2.67 5.15
N TYR A 74 5.93 -2.67 4.07
CA TYR A 74 4.49 -2.65 4.08
C TYR A 74 3.95 -3.78 3.23
N ARG A 75 2.93 -4.45 3.74
CA ARG A 75 2.10 -5.34 2.96
C ARG A 75 0.80 -4.64 2.61
N CYS A 76 0.51 -4.61 1.32
CA CYS A 76 -0.80 -4.23 0.83
C CYS A 76 -1.60 -5.46 0.40
N THR A 77 -2.88 -5.43 0.71
CA THR A 77 -3.82 -6.48 0.35
C THR A 77 -5.07 -5.79 -0.18
N GLY A 78 -5.46 -6.08 -1.41
CA GLY A 78 -6.81 -5.78 -1.85
C GLY A 78 -7.78 -6.83 -1.31
N LYS A 79 -9.06 -6.48 -1.36
CA LYS A 79 -10.07 -6.97 -0.40
C LYS A 79 -10.08 -8.50 -0.20
N ARG A 80 -9.63 -8.82 1.02
CA ARG A 80 -10.01 -9.92 1.93
C ARG A 80 -11.24 -10.72 1.50
N ALA A 81 -11.18 -12.04 1.76
CA ALA A 81 -12.22 -13.06 1.60
C ALA A 81 -13.67 -12.54 1.45
N LEU A 82 -14.40 -13.15 0.51
CA LEU A 82 -15.73 -12.77 0.00
C LEU A 82 -16.74 -12.15 1.00
N PRO A 83 -16.81 -12.52 2.29
CA PRO A 83 -17.71 -11.84 3.24
C PRO A 83 -17.29 -10.42 3.62
N LEU A 84 -15.99 -10.12 3.77
CA LEU A 84 -15.51 -8.83 4.26
C LEU A 84 -15.44 -7.75 3.16
N PHE A 85 -15.26 -8.18 1.90
CA PHE A 85 -15.34 -7.28 0.73
C PHE A 85 -16.66 -6.50 0.72
N LEU A 86 -17.78 -7.08 1.16
CA LEU A 86 -19.08 -6.42 1.11
C LEU A 86 -19.12 -5.11 1.94
N ALA A 87 -18.39 -5.02 3.05
CA ALA A 87 -18.33 -3.81 3.89
C ALA A 87 -17.77 -2.59 3.15
N SER A 88 -16.93 -2.82 2.15
CA SER A 88 -16.33 -1.75 1.36
C SER A 88 -17.24 -1.14 0.29
N PHE A 89 -18.43 -1.72 0.05
CA PHE A 89 -19.50 -1.03 -0.68
C PHE A 89 -20.14 0.06 0.18
N VAL A 90 -20.01 -0.03 1.51
CA VAL A 90 -20.50 0.97 2.46
C VAL A 90 -19.41 2.00 2.77
N ASP A 91 -18.16 1.58 2.99
CA ASP A 91 -17.02 2.49 3.18
C ASP A 91 -15.90 2.19 2.16
N PRO A 92 -15.70 3.07 1.15
CA PRO A 92 -14.64 2.93 0.15
C PRO A 92 -13.23 2.86 0.75
N LYS A 93 -13.00 3.40 1.96
CA LYS A 93 -11.67 3.43 2.60
C LYS A 93 -11.24 2.06 3.12
N LEU A 94 -12.17 1.13 3.33
CA LEU A 94 -11.87 -0.26 3.68
C LEU A 94 -11.42 -1.10 2.47
N ALA A 95 -11.29 -0.46 1.30
CA ALA A 95 -10.95 -1.17 0.08
C ALA A 95 -9.48 -1.54 -0.07
N LEU A 96 -8.60 -0.74 0.50
CA LEU A 96 -7.16 -0.91 0.40
C LEU A 96 -6.61 -0.80 1.82
N VAL A 97 -5.94 -1.85 2.27
CA VAL A 97 -5.35 -1.91 3.61
C VAL A 97 -3.84 -1.99 3.46
N LEU A 98 -3.15 -1.08 4.15
CA LEU A 98 -1.73 -1.14 4.42
C LEU A 98 -1.53 -1.76 5.80
N VAL A 99 -0.58 -2.67 5.89
CA VAL A 99 -0.15 -3.29 7.15
C VAL A 99 1.38 -3.21 7.17
N ARG A 100 1.95 -2.55 8.17
CA ARG A 100 3.39 -2.56 8.39
C ARG A 100 3.85 -3.97 8.79
N GLU A 101 4.94 -4.46 8.18
CA GLU A 101 5.61 -5.73 8.51
C GLU A 101 6.91 -5.50 9.30
#